data_AF-A0A3M2HHP9-F1
#
_entry.id   AF-A0A3M2HHP9-F1
#
_cell.length_a   1.000
_cell.length_b   1.000
_cell.length_c   1.000
_cell.angle_alpha   90.00
_cell.angle_beta   90.00
_cell.angle_gamma   90.00
#
_symmetry.space_group_name_H-M   'P 1'
#
loop_
_entity.id
_entity.type
_entity.pdbx_description
1 polymer ?
#
loop_
_entity_poly.entity_id
_entity_poly.type
_entity_poly.pdbx_seq_one_letter_code
_entity_poly.pdbx_strand_id
1 'polypeptide(L)'
;MRTRHRLISLFVLCSTLAAACGSSSPSEVATSEPDTTSSVAPTTTAAPTTTTASTAAPSTTEAPTTTAAPVAAPDGYPFADSIDIDLFELYREIATVAGDCSRLQREVVSEELSVESDEMSCGEQSTTRRYYLLLLDEALRVHTIEATADPEAPTADAPYLVTERIYDFEADPPTVYERSGHTAFDAYDRLDTDFSASPLDDPAATAADLLALYDQGGADHYICYTEDTGAAPDLMVAFDATDLALWVLYDGQNTALAVDLDSQDANGSTLIDRYTEIVGSTIGGTYTLTHEGIWDYVTYDRPDGQQFTFTIDHTRSVDDGGGYRTTPCW
;
A
#
# COMPACT_ATOMS: atom_id res chain seq x y z
N MET A 1 27.37 -26.47 16.86
CA MET A 1 26.81 -26.40 18.23
C MET A 1 27.50 -25.29 19.02
N ARG A 2 26.92 -24.08 19.02
CA ARG A 2 27.32 -22.98 19.90
C ARG A 2 26.05 -22.33 20.45
N THR A 3 25.71 -22.69 21.67
CA THR A 3 24.61 -22.17 22.47
C THR A 3 24.99 -20.76 22.96
N ARG A 4 24.19 -19.75 22.61
CA ARG A 4 24.27 -18.42 23.23
C ARG A 4 23.15 -18.30 24.27
N HIS A 5 23.54 -18.07 25.51
CA HIS A 5 22.65 -17.78 26.63
C HIS A 5 22.10 -16.35 26.51
N ARG A 6 20.77 -16.19 26.59
CA ARG A 6 20.12 -14.88 26.78
C ARG A 6 20.08 -14.59 28.29
N LEU A 7 20.72 -13.51 28.71
CA LEU A 7 20.55 -12.91 30.03
C LEU A 7 19.29 -12.03 29.98
N ILE A 8 18.30 -12.34 30.80
CA ILE A 8 17.12 -11.49 31.03
C ILE A 8 17.46 -10.59 32.23
N SER A 9 17.65 -9.30 31.99
CA SER A 9 17.76 -8.29 33.04
C SER A 9 16.41 -7.62 33.24
N LEU A 10 15.74 -8.02 34.31
CA LEU A 10 14.52 -7.42 34.83
C LEU A 10 14.90 -6.17 35.64
N PHE A 11 14.52 -4.97 35.18
CA PHE A 11 14.55 -3.77 36.00
C PHE A 11 13.15 -3.21 36.18
N VAL A 12 12.62 -3.46 37.37
CA VAL A 12 11.47 -2.76 37.96
C VAL A 12 12.04 -1.53 38.67
N LEU A 13 11.63 -0.33 38.30
CA LEU A 13 11.66 0.78 39.26
C LEU A 13 10.52 1.78 39.04
N CYS A 14 9.67 1.78 40.06
CA CYS A 14 8.59 2.70 40.36
C CYS A 14 9.11 4.10 40.69
N SER A 15 8.42 5.17 40.26
CA SER A 15 8.26 6.43 41.02
C SER A 15 7.24 7.37 40.35
N THR A 16 6.02 7.38 40.90
CA THR A 16 5.05 8.47 40.75
C THR A 16 5.39 9.60 41.72
N LEU A 17 5.56 10.83 41.24
CA LEU A 17 5.45 12.03 42.09
C LEU A 17 4.81 13.20 41.34
N ALA A 18 4.03 13.95 42.10
CA ALA A 18 3.00 14.87 41.67
C ALA A 18 3.46 16.33 41.50
N ALA A 19 2.68 17.06 40.69
CA ALA A 19 2.20 18.44 40.83
C ALA A 19 3.20 19.60 41.06
N ALA A 20 3.10 20.62 40.18
CA ALA A 20 3.06 22.03 40.59
C ALA A 20 2.51 22.95 39.49
N CYS A 21 1.60 23.85 39.90
CA CYS A 21 1.04 24.97 39.15
C CYS A 21 2.09 26.01 38.70
N GLY A 22 1.75 26.81 37.67
CA GLY A 22 2.43 28.10 37.46
C GLY A 22 1.94 28.89 36.24
N SER A 23 1.10 29.89 36.51
CA SER A 23 0.69 31.04 35.66
C SER A 23 1.82 31.64 34.78
N SER A 24 1.58 32.23 33.60
CA SER A 24 0.86 33.49 33.37
C SER A 24 0.99 33.91 31.89
N SER A 25 -0.11 34.37 31.28
CA SER A 25 -0.15 35.22 30.07
C SER A 25 0.26 36.67 30.40
N PRO A 26 0.26 37.66 29.48
CA PRO A 26 0.20 37.64 28.01
C PRO A 26 1.31 38.52 27.35
N SER A 27 1.41 38.53 26.03
CA SER A 27 1.91 39.71 25.29
C SER A 27 1.30 39.79 23.90
N GLU A 28 0.42 40.77 23.75
CA GLU A 28 0.00 41.37 22.49
C GLU A 28 1.21 42.03 21.81
N VAL A 29 1.39 41.81 20.50
CA VAL A 29 2.09 42.77 19.64
C VAL A 29 1.37 42.89 18.29
N ALA A 30 0.87 44.11 18.10
CA ALA A 30 0.52 44.86 16.90
C ALA A 30 0.69 44.24 15.49
N THR A 31 -0.45 44.18 14.81
CA THR A 31 -0.80 44.82 13.53
C THR A 31 0.33 45.45 12.70
N SER A 32 0.41 45.04 11.42
CA SER A 32 0.72 45.91 10.27
C SER A 32 0.23 45.23 8.97
N GLU A 33 -0.90 45.69 8.42
CA GLU A 33 -1.19 45.61 6.98
C GLU A 33 -0.26 46.60 6.24
N PRO A 34 0.04 46.32 4.96
CA PRO A 34 -0.58 47.15 3.92
C PRO A 34 -1.01 46.39 2.66
N ASP A 35 -2.25 46.66 2.26
CA ASP A 35 -2.62 47.39 1.03
C ASP A 35 -2.34 46.79 -0.37
N THR A 36 -3.49 46.51 -1.03
CA THR A 36 -3.91 46.98 -2.37
C THR A 36 -3.40 46.38 -3.70
N THR A 37 -4.40 45.89 -4.44
CA THR A 37 -4.70 46.04 -5.89
C THR A 37 -3.87 45.32 -6.97
N SER A 38 -4.54 44.40 -7.69
CA SER A 38 -5.00 44.55 -9.10
C SER A 38 -5.47 43.18 -9.58
N SER A 39 -6.77 42.90 -9.77
CA SER A 39 -7.67 43.35 -10.85
C SER A 39 -7.10 43.20 -12.26
N VAL A 40 -7.23 42.00 -12.84
CA VAL A 40 -7.52 41.83 -14.27
C VAL A 40 -8.36 40.55 -14.48
N ALA A 41 -9.55 40.71 -15.03
CA ALA A 41 -10.32 39.69 -15.73
C ALA A 41 -11.03 40.40 -16.91
N PRO A 42 -11.65 39.71 -17.87
CA PRO A 42 -11.27 38.48 -18.55
C PRO A 42 -11.10 38.74 -20.06
N THR A 43 -10.56 37.80 -20.84
CA THR A 43 -10.66 37.87 -22.31
C THR A 43 -11.39 36.64 -22.84
N THR A 44 -12.68 36.82 -23.06
CA THR A 44 -13.58 35.87 -23.71
C THR A 44 -13.27 35.85 -25.21
N THR A 45 -12.77 34.72 -25.71
CA THR A 45 -12.62 34.48 -27.15
C THR A 45 -13.82 33.70 -27.66
N ALA A 46 -14.38 34.18 -28.77
CA ALA A 46 -15.62 33.77 -29.36
C ALA A 46 -15.65 32.31 -29.87
N ALA A 47 -16.81 31.68 -29.74
CA ALA A 47 -17.14 30.39 -30.31
C ALA A 47 -17.26 30.46 -31.85
N PRO A 48 -16.71 29.48 -32.61
CA PRO A 48 -17.04 29.32 -34.01
C PRO A 48 -18.38 28.61 -34.19
N THR A 49 -19.14 29.10 -35.16
CA THR A 49 -20.47 28.63 -35.56
C THR A 49 -20.35 27.31 -36.34
N THR A 50 -20.86 26.22 -35.79
CA THR A 50 -20.94 24.93 -36.49
C THR A 50 -22.19 24.88 -37.36
N THR A 51 -21.99 24.79 -38.68
CA THR A 51 -23.03 24.53 -39.67
C THR A 51 -23.52 23.08 -39.56
N THR A 52 -24.81 22.90 -39.31
CA THR A 52 -25.47 21.59 -39.35
C THR A 52 -25.71 21.14 -40.78
N ALA A 53 -24.93 20.16 -41.25
CA ALA A 53 -25.25 19.40 -42.45
C ALA A 53 -26.09 18.17 -42.05
N SER A 54 -27.37 18.16 -42.44
CA SER A 54 -28.24 17.00 -42.34
C SER A 54 -27.78 15.95 -43.34
N THR A 55 -27.10 14.91 -42.85
CA THR A 55 -26.75 13.72 -43.61
C THR A 55 -27.77 12.63 -43.26
N ALA A 56 -28.42 12.08 -44.29
CA ALA A 56 -29.39 11.00 -44.16
C ALA A 56 -28.73 9.77 -43.51
N ALA A 57 -29.43 9.17 -42.54
CA ALA A 57 -29.00 7.98 -41.84
C ALA A 57 -28.79 6.80 -42.82
N PRO A 58 -27.59 6.19 -42.86
CA PRO A 58 -27.42 4.91 -43.53
C PRO A 58 -28.15 3.81 -42.76
N SER A 59 -28.87 2.95 -43.48
CA SER A 59 -29.54 1.78 -42.92
C SER A 59 -28.50 0.86 -42.26
N THR A 60 -28.62 0.68 -40.94
CA THR A 60 -27.84 -0.27 -40.16
C THR A 60 -28.14 -1.68 -40.67
N THR A 61 -27.16 -2.28 -41.35
CA THR A 61 -27.15 -3.73 -41.56
C THR A 61 -26.51 -4.31 -40.32
N GLU A 62 -27.30 -5.03 -39.51
CA GLU A 62 -26.79 -5.74 -38.33
C GLU A 62 -25.66 -6.68 -38.77
N ALA A 63 -24.45 -6.41 -38.27
CA ALA A 63 -23.33 -7.30 -38.46
C ALA A 63 -23.66 -8.64 -37.77
N PRO A 64 -23.31 -9.78 -38.38
CA PRO A 64 -23.56 -11.08 -37.77
C PRO A 64 -22.89 -11.12 -36.39
N THR A 65 -23.71 -11.30 -35.35
CA THR A 65 -23.24 -11.55 -33.99
C THR A 65 -22.61 -12.94 -33.98
N THR A 66 -21.32 -13.00 -34.29
CA THR A 66 -20.52 -14.20 -34.05
C THR A 66 -20.38 -14.32 -32.54
N THR A 67 -21.20 -15.17 -31.92
CA THR A 67 -20.98 -15.61 -30.55
C THR A 67 -19.62 -16.29 -30.50
N ALA A 68 -18.63 -15.61 -29.93
CA ALA A 68 -17.31 -16.18 -29.71
C ALA A 68 -17.47 -17.48 -28.92
N ALA A 69 -16.66 -18.48 -29.26
CA ALA A 69 -16.58 -19.70 -28.46
C ALA A 69 -16.21 -19.30 -27.02
N PRO A 70 -16.77 -19.97 -25.99
CA PRO A 70 -16.43 -19.69 -24.61
C PRO A 70 -14.91 -19.81 -24.45
N VAL A 71 -14.27 -18.71 -24.07
CA VAL A 71 -12.86 -18.70 -23.67
C VAL A 71 -12.77 -19.59 -22.44
N ALA A 72 -11.90 -20.60 -22.48
CA ALA A 72 -11.69 -21.48 -21.33
C ALA A 72 -11.20 -20.60 -20.16
N ALA A 73 -11.88 -20.71 -19.01
CA ALA A 73 -11.49 -19.98 -17.81
C ALA A 73 -10.04 -20.33 -17.46
N PRO A 74 -9.25 -19.36 -16.96
CA PRO A 74 -7.94 -19.67 -16.39
C PRO A 74 -8.12 -20.67 -15.26
N ASP A 75 -7.14 -21.57 -15.08
CA ASP A 75 -7.13 -22.49 -13.95
C ASP A 75 -7.24 -21.67 -12.65
N GLY A 76 -8.25 -21.99 -11.82
CA GLY A 76 -8.58 -21.23 -10.61
C GLY A 76 -7.55 -21.37 -9.48
N TYR A 77 -7.75 -20.61 -8.40
CA TYR A 77 -6.88 -20.55 -7.22
C TYR A 77 -6.31 -21.93 -6.77
N PRO A 78 -4.99 -22.05 -6.53
CA PRO A 78 -3.97 -21.20 -7.11
C PRO A 78 -2.75 -21.92 -7.65
N PHE A 79 -2.02 -21.15 -8.45
CA PHE A 79 -0.61 -21.37 -8.73
C PHE A 79 0.14 -21.84 -7.46
N ALA A 80 -0.19 -21.34 -6.26
CA ALA A 80 0.46 -21.70 -4.99
C ALA A 80 0.39 -23.20 -4.58
N ASP A 81 -0.60 -23.98 -5.00
CA ASP A 81 -0.63 -25.44 -4.73
C ASP A 81 0.29 -26.23 -5.69
N SER A 82 0.66 -25.61 -6.82
CA SER A 82 1.55 -26.18 -7.84
C SER A 82 2.94 -25.56 -7.87
N ILE A 83 3.10 -24.40 -7.22
CA ILE A 83 4.37 -23.70 -7.01
C ILE A 83 5.08 -24.48 -5.92
N ASP A 84 6.04 -25.30 -6.35
CA ASP A 84 6.96 -25.97 -5.45
C ASP A 84 7.74 -24.88 -4.71
N ILE A 85 7.38 -24.63 -3.45
CA ILE A 85 8.00 -23.58 -2.61
C ILE A 85 9.52 -23.84 -2.49
N ASP A 86 9.97 -25.08 -2.68
CA ASP A 86 11.39 -25.45 -2.70
C ASP A 86 12.16 -24.87 -3.92
N LEU A 87 11.47 -24.36 -4.96
CA LEU A 87 12.09 -23.68 -6.11
C LEU A 87 12.45 -22.21 -5.83
N PHE A 88 12.01 -21.66 -4.71
CA PHE A 88 12.18 -20.25 -4.43
C PHE A 88 13.30 -20.00 -3.43
N GLU A 89 14.10 -18.99 -3.74
CA GLU A 89 15.32 -18.70 -2.97
C GLU A 89 15.01 -17.91 -1.69
N LEU A 90 13.86 -17.25 -1.64
CA LEU A 90 13.46 -16.38 -0.55
C LEU A 90 11.97 -16.58 -0.22
N TYR A 91 11.70 -16.86 1.06
CA TYR A 91 10.37 -16.89 1.65
C TYR A 91 10.31 -15.83 2.75
N ARG A 92 9.39 -14.88 2.62
CA ARG A 92 9.13 -13.85 3.63
C ARG A 92 7.73 -14.04 4.22
N GLU A 93 7.59 -13.81 5.52
CA GLU A 93 6.30 -13.78 6.20
C GLU A 93 6.27 -12.61 7.19
N ILE A 94 5.33 -11.68 7.01
CA ILE A 94 5.08 -10.56 7.93
C ILE A 94 3.67 -10.73 8.50
N ALA A 95 3.55 -10.73 9.82
CA ALA A 95 2.27 -10.76 10.50
C ALA A 95 2.08 -9.48 11.32
N THR A 96 1.08 -8.67 10.98
CA THR A 96 0.67 -7.50 11.78
C THR A 96 -0.70 -7.73 12.39
N VAL A 97 -0.95 -7.12 13.56
CA VAL A 97 -2.24 -7.21 14.26
C VAL A 97 -2.67 -5.80 14.68
N ALA A 98 -3.83 -5.37 14.21
CA ALA A 98 -4.46 -4.10 14.54
C ALA A 98 -5.90 -4.34 15.00
N GLY A 99 -6.14 -4.26 16.31
CA GLY A 99 -7.45 -4.60 16.90
C GLY A 99 -7.80 -6.08 16.67
N ASP A 100 -8.97 -6.33 16.08
CA ASP A 100 -9.45 -7.68 15.72
C ASP A 100 -9.02 -8.10 14.30
N CYS A 101 -8.20 -7.28 13.63
CA CYS A 101 -7.67 -7.59 12.32
C CYS A 101 -6.23 -8.10 12.41
N SER A 102 -5.93 -9.17 11.69
CA SER A 102 -4.58 -9.65 11.42
C SER A 102 -4.29 -9.54 9.93
N ARG A 103 -3.10 -9.11 9.57
CA ARG A 103 -2.61 -9.15 8.19
C ARG A 103 -1.41 -10.07 8.11
N LEU A 104 -1.35 -10.86 7.06
CA LEU A 104 -0.29 -11.80 6.75
C LEU A 104 0.18 -11.54 5.32
N GLN A 105 1.39 -11.01 5.19
CA GLN A 105 2.03 -10.86 3.90
C GLN A 105 3.05 -11.98 3.71
N ARG A 106 3.08 -12.57 2.52
CA ARG A 106 4.12 -13.50 2.11
C ARG A 106 4.64 -13.11 0.75
N GLU A 107 5.94 -13.27 0.58
CA GLU A 107 6.63 -12.97 -0.65
C GLU A 107 7.51 -14.16 -0.99
N VAL A 108 7.44 -14.58 -2.24
CA VAL A 108 8.20 -15.71 -2.76
C VAL A 108 8.85 -15.28 -4.06
N VAL A 109 10.20 -15.19 -4.07
CA VAL A 109 10.95 -14.54 -5.15
C VAL A 109 11.92 -15.51 -5.84
N SER A 110 12.00 -15.40 -7.16
CA SER A 110 13.04 -15.99 -8.03
C SER A 110 13.72 -14.89 -8.86
N GLU A 111 14.68 -15.22 -9.74
CA GLU A 111 15.42 -14.21 -10.52
C GLU A 111 14.53 -13.27 -11.36
N GLU A 112 13.40 -13.76 -11.86
CA GLU A 112 12.51 -12.99 -12.76
C GLU A 112 11.06 -12.96 -12.30
N LEU A 113 10.61 -13.97 -11.53
CA LEU A 113 9.22 -14.14 -11.10
C LEU A 113 9.09 -13.94 -9.59
N SER A 114 8.12 -13.14 -9.14
CA SER A 114 7.69 -13.10 -7.74
C SER A 114 6.22 -13.48 -7.61
N VAL A 115 5.90 -14.16 -6.49
CA VAL A 115 4.54 -14.51 -6.09
C VAL A 115 4.34 -13.95 -4.70
N GLU A 116 3.31 -13.12 -4.57
CA GLU A 116 3.10 -12.36 -3.36
C GLU A 116 1.66 -12.52 -2.89
N SER A 117 1.53 -12.81 -1.60
CA SER A 117 0.23 -12.92 -0.95
C SER A 117 0.09 -11.87 0.13
N ASP A 118 -1.06 -11.22 0.17
CA ASP A 118 -1.49 -10.31 1.21
C ASP A 118 -2.86 -10.78 1.69
N GLU A 119 -2.90 -11.34 2.89
CA GLU A 119 -4.11 -11.78 3.57
C GLU A 119 -4.43 -10.83 4.71
N MET A 120 -5.61 -10.23 4.67
CA MET A 120 -6.16 -9.44 5.77
C MET A 120 -7.40 -10.15 6.31
N SER A 121 -7.41 -10.49 7.58
CA SER A 121 -8.53 -11.16 8.26
C SER A 121 -8.99 -10.32 9.43
N CYS A 122 -10.24 -9.88 9.44
CA CYS A 122 -10.83 -9.03 10.47
C CYS A 122 -11.88 -9.81 11.28
N GLY A 123 -11.43 -10.89 11.93
CA GLY A 123 -12.28 -11.79 12.69
C GLY A 123 -13.33 -12.51 11.83
N GLU A 124 -14.51 -12.76 12.42
CA GLU A 124 -15.61 -13.48 11.75
C GLU A 124 -16.36 -12.63 10.70
N GLN A 125 -16.00 -11.36 10.51
CA GLN A 125 -16.77 -10.43 9.67
C GLN A 125 -16.32 -10.46 8.21
N SER A 126 -15.01 -10.47 7.98
CA SER A 126 -14.45 -10.43 6.63
C SER A 126 -13.03 -10.94 6.56
N THR A 127 -12.66 -11.44 5.39
CA THR A 127 -11.27 -11.75 5.03
C THR A 127 -11.05 -11.40 3.56
N THR A 128 -9.93 -10.75 3.28
CA THR A 128 -9.48 -10.42 1.93
C THR A 128 -8.14 -11.09 1.71
N ARG A 129 -7.98 -11.82 0.61
CA ARG A 129 -6.70 -12.40 0.18
C ARG A 129 -6.37 -11.93 -1.23
N ARG A 130 -5.13 -11.48 -1.40
CA ARG A 130 -4.49 -11.14 -2.68
C ARG A 130 -3.13 -11.83 -2.68
N TYR A 131 -2.32 -11.92 -3.73
CA TYR A 131 -2.65 -12.66 -4.94
C TYR A 131 -1.90 -12.13 -6.16
N TYR A 132 -0.64 -11.73 -6.05
CA TYR A 132 0.11 -11.09 -7.14
C TYR A 132 1.11 -12.07 -7.74
N LEU A 133 1.07 -12.22 -9.06
CA LEU A 133 2.11 -12.88 -9.86
C LEU A 133 2.80 -11.80 -10.69
N LEU A 134 4.07 -11.54 -10.39
CA LEU A 134 4.85 -10.47 -11.02
C LEU A 134 6.00 -11.05 -11.83
N LEU A 135 6.29 -10.44 -12.99
CA LEU A 135 7.49 -10.69 -13.79
C LEU A 135 8.28 -9.38 -13.88
N LEU A 136 9.48 -9.32 -13.29
CA LEU A 136 10.32 -8.11 -13.28
C LEU A 136 9.52 -6.85 -12.88
N ASP A 137 8.70 -6.95 -11.83
CA ASP A 137 7.81 -5.91 -11.28
C ASP A 137 6.55 -5.59 -12.11
N GLU A 138 6.31 -6.27 -13.24
CA GLU A 138 5.07 -6.16 -14.00
C GLU A 138 4.05 -7.20 -13.53
N ALA A 139 2.83 -6.75 -13.18
CA ALA A 139 1.75 -7.65 -12.81
C ALA A 139 1.27 -8.47 -14.01
N LEU A 140 1.56 -9.77 -14.01
CA LEU A 140 1.03 -10.70 -15.00
C LEU A 140 -0.41 -11.09 -14.68
N ARG A 141 -0.64 -11.37 -13.39
CA ARG A 141 -1.94 -11.80 -12.91
C ARG A 141 -2.14 -11.39 -11.46
N VAL A 142 -3.35 -10.92 -11.15
CA VAL A 142 -3.76 -10.62 -9.77
C VAL A 142 -5.02 -11.38 -9.43
N HIS A 143 -5.02 -12.10 -8.32
CA HIS A 143 -6.18 -12.79 -7.78
C HIS A 143 -6.62 -12.09 -6.50
N THR A 144 -7.88 -11.76 -6.38
CA THR A 144 -8.47 -11.19 -5.17
C THR A 144 -9.61 -12.07 -4.71
N ILE A 145 -9.54 -12.56 -3.48
CA ILE A 145 -10.60 -13.34 -2.83
C ILE A 145 -11.11 -12.53 -1.66
N GLU A 146 -12.40 -12.19 -1.71
CA GLU A 146 -13.09 -11.46 -0.65
C GLU A 146 -14.16 -12.39 -0.05
N ALA A 147 -14.08 -12.63 1.25
CA ALA A 147 -15.05 -13.38 2.02
C ALA A 147 -15.71 -12.45 3.02
N THR A 148 -17.03 -12.29 2.95
CA THR A 148 -17.80 -11.44 3.87
C THR A 148 -18.92 -12.25 4.49
N ALA A 149 -19.14 -12.10 5.79
CA ALA A 149 -20.27 -12.71 6.46
C ALA A 149 -21.59 -12.21 5.83
N ASP A 150 -22.42 -13.15 5.37
CA ASP A 150 -23.72 -12.86 4.79
C ASP A 150 -24.83 -13.34 5.74
N PRO A 151 -25.53 -12.43 6.43
CA PRO A 151 -26.62 -12.80 7.32
C PRO A 151 -27.83 -13.41 6.59
N GLU A 152 -27.91 -13.25 5.27
CA GLU A 152 -28.95 -13.83 4.41
C GLU A 152 -28.49 -15.15 3.77
N ALA A 153 -27.34 -15.70 4.19
CA ALA A 153 -26.81 -16.94 3.65
C ALA A 153 -27.87 -18.07 3.68
N PRO A 154 -27.96 -18.86 2.59
CA PRO A 154 -29.02 -19.85 2.42
C PRO A 154 -28.93 -21.01 3.44
N THR A 155 -27.75 -21.20 4.03
CA THR A 155 -27.48 -22.26 5.01
C THR A 155 -26.51 -21.78 6.07
N ALA A 156 -26.70 -22.24 7.32
CA ALA A 156 -25.76 -21.98 8.41
C ALA A 156 -24.34 -22.54 8.16
N ASP A 157 -24.21 -23.52 7.27
CA ASP A 157 -22.94 -24.16 6.91
C ASP A 157 -22.14 -23.38 5.84
N ALA A 158 -22.71 -22.33 5.24
CA ALA A 158 -22.07 -21.49 4.24
C ALA A 158 -22.36 -20.01 4.49
N PRO A 159 -22.01 -19.47 5.68
CA PRO A 159 -22.44 -18.15 6.09
C PRO A 159 -21.67 -17.01 5.41
N TYR A 160 -20.73 -17.29 4.51
CA TYR A 160 -19.92 -16.29 3.85
C TYR A 160 -20.25 -16.22 2.36
N LEU A 161 -20.51 -15.01 1.87
CA LEU A 161 -20.43 -14.73 0.45
C LEU A 161 -18.96 -14.53 0.09
N VAL A 162 -18.46 -15.40 -0.78
CA VAL A 162 -17.10 -15.31 -1.31
C VAL A 162 -17.15 -14.84 -2.75
N THR A 163 -16.32 -13.87 -3.08
CA THR A 163 -16.10 -13.38 -4.44
C THR A 163 -14.63 -13.52 -4.79
N GLU A 164 -14.34 -14.18 -5.90
CA GLU A 164 -13.01 -14.28 -6.48
C GLU A 164 -12.96 -13.49 -7.78
N ARG A 165 -11.97 -12.59 -7.89
CA ARG A 165 -11.64 -11.83 -9.09
C ARG A 165 -10.23 -12.18 -9.55
N ILE A 166 -10.08 -12.49 -10.83
CA ILE A 166 -8.81 -12.76 -11.51
C ILE A 166 -8.61 -11.70 -12.57
N TYR A 167 -7.61 -10.85 -12.39
CA TYR A 167 -7.14 -9.89 -13.37
C TYR A 167 -6.03 -10.56 -14.17
N ASP A 168 -6.30 -10.91 -15.42
CA ASP A 168 -5.34 -11.55 -16.33
C ASP A 168 -4.85 -10.52 -17.35
N PHE A 169 -3.62 -10.03 -17.15
CA PHE A 169 -2.98 -9.06 -18.01
C PHE A 169 -2.25 -9.71 -19.20
N GLU A 170 -2.04 -11.03 -19.15
CA GLU A 170 -1.46 -11.81 -20.26
C GLU A 170 -2.49 -12.17 -21.32
N ALA A 171 -3.79 -12.12 -20.98
CA ALA A 171 -4.87 -12.30 -21.94
C ALA A 171 -4.85 -11.20 -23.03
N ASP A 172 -5.25 -11.56 -24.25
CA ASP A 172 -5.40 -10.62 -25.37
C ASP A 172 -6.86 -10.62 -25.87
N PRO A 173 -7.70 -9.63 -25.49
CA PRO A 173 -7.35 -8.48 -24.64
C PRO A 173 -7.26 -8.86 -23.15
N PRO A 174 -6.62 -8.02 -22.31
CA PRO A 174 -6.62 -8.20 -20.86
C PRO A 174 -8.05 -8.32 -20.33
N THR A 175 -8.25 -9.28 -19.42
CA THR A 175 -9.59 -9.75 -19.05
C THR A 175 -9.69 -9.90 -17.54
N VAL A 176 -10.83 -9.53 -16.97
CA VAL A 176 -11.21 -9.85 -15.60
C VAL A 176 -12.17 -11.04 -15.58
N TYR A 177 -11.87 -12.03 -14.76
CA TYR A 177 -12.77 -13.14 -14.45
C TYR A 177 -13.31 -12.96 -13.05
N GLU A 178 -14.61 -13.05 -12.87
CA GLU A 178 -15.27 -12.95 -11.57
C GLU A 178 -16.18 -14.16 -11.34
N ARG A 179 -16.10 -14.77 -10.16
CA ARG A 179 -17.09 -15.72 -9.67
C ARG A 179 -17.43 -15.41 -8.22
N SER A 180 -18.65 -15.72 -7.82
CA SER A 180 -19.09 -15.61 -6.43
C SER A 180 -19.91 -16.81 -6.02
N GLY A 181 -19.94 -17.10 -4.72
CA GLY A 181 -20.76 -18.16 -4.15
C GLY A 181 -20.73 -18.16 -2.62
N HIS A 182 -21.72 -18.79 -2.01
CA HIS A 182 -21.74 -19.02 -0.56
C HIS A 182 -20.91 -20.25 -0.21
N THR A 183 -20.00 -20.11 0.75
CA THR A 183 -19.20 -21.25 1.25
C THR A 183 -18.86 -21.11 2.73
N ALA A 184 -18.33 -22.17 3.33
CA ALA A 184 -17.71 -22.12 4.65
C ALA A 184 -16.37 -21.37 4.56
N PHE A 185 -15.96 -20.74 5.66
CA PHE A 185 -14.73 -19.92 5.74
C PHE A 185 -13.45 -20.67 5.36
N ASP A 186 -13.42 -22.00 5.42
CA ASP A 186 -12.27 -22.85 5.14
C ASP A 186 -12.38 -23.61 3.80
N ALA A 187 -13.44 -23.36 3.02
CA ALA A 187 -13.75 -24.12 1.80
C ALA A 187 -13.72 -23.25 0.53
N TYR A 188 -12.80 -22.29 0.46
CA TYR A 188 -12.60 -21.41 -0.71
C TYR A 188 -12.33 -22.21 -2.00
N ASP A 189 -11.65 -23.34 -1.90
CA ASP A 189 -11.31 -24.23 -3.03
C ASP A 189 -12.54 -24.91 -3.66
N ARG A 190 -13.73 -24.69 -3.09
CA ARG A 190 -15.01 -25.29 -3.52
C ARG A 190 -16.01 -24.28 -4.06
N LEU A 191 -15.56 -23.13 -4.55
CA LEU A 191 -16.42 -22.25 -5.35
C LEU A 191 -16.92 -23.03 -6.59
N ASP A 192 -18.12 -23.61 -6.45
CA ASP A 192 -18.78 -24.49 -7.43
C ASP A 192 -19.47 -23.70 -8.56
N THR A 193 -19.06 -22.44 -8.75
CA THR A 193 -19.61 -21.52 -9.74
C THR A 193 -18.64 -21.27 -10.89
N ASP A 194 -19.18 -21.26 -12.10
CA ASP A 194 -18.46 -20.88 -13.31
C ASP A 194 -18.06 -19.40 -13.26
N PHE A 195 -16.88 -19.07 -13.78
CA PHE A 195 -16.45 -17.68 -13.93
C PHE A 195 -17.27 -16.95 -14.99
N SER A 196 -17.66 -15.72 -14.65
CA SER A 196 -18.03 -14.70 -15.63
C SER A 196 -16.77 -13.96 -16.08
N ALA A 197 -16.61 -13.71 -17.38
CA ALA A 197 -15.44 -13.02 -17.93
C ALA A 197 -15.88 -11.71 -18.59
N SER A 198 -15.13 -10.64 -18.36
CA SER A 198 -15.34 -9.33 -18.99
C SER A 198 -14.00 -8.71 -19.38
N PRO A 199 -13.87 -8.04 -20.53
CA PRO A 199 -12.67 -7.28 -20.87
C PRO A 199 -12.39 -6.19 -19.84
N LEU A 200 -11.11 -5.86 -19.64
CA LEU A 200 -10.70 -4.72 -18.82
C LEU A 200 -10.85 -3.41 -19.63
N ASP A 201 -11.51 -2.41 -19.03
CA ASP A 201 -11.73 -1.11 -19.65
C ASP A 201 -10.42 -0.31 -19.82
N ASP A 202 -9.53 -0.34 -18.81
CA ASP A 202 -8.20 0.26 -18.82
C ASP A 202 -7.19 -0.63 -18.06
N PRO A 203 -6.50 -1.55 -18.76
CA PRO A 203 -5.60 -2.50 -18.13
C PRO A 203 -4.42 -1.84 -17.42
N ALA A 204 -3.89 -0.74 -17.97
CA ALA A 204 -2.72 -0.06 -17.42
C ALA A 204 -3.08 0.68 -16.12
N ALA A 205 -4.20 1.40 -16.10
CA ALA A 205 -4.69 2.03 -14.87
C ALA A 205 -5.06 0.98 -13.81
N THR A 206 -5.70 -0.12 -14.21
CA THR A 206 -6.08 -1.20 -13.28
C THR A 206 -4.86 -1.86 -12.65
N ALA A 207 -3.82 -2.16 -13.44
CA ALA A 207 -2.57 -2.72 -12.93
C ALA A 207 -1.90 -1.76 -11.94
N ALA A 208 -1.85 -0.46 -12.27
CA ALA A 208 -1.31 0.56 -11.39
C ALA A 208 -2.10 0.69 -10.08
N ASP A 209 -3.43 0.65 -10.13
CA ASP A 209 -4.29 0.71 -8.94
C ASP A 209 -4.12 -0.53 -8.04
N LEU A 210 -4.00 -1.73 -8.64
CA LEU A 210 -3.77 -2.97 -7.90
C LEU A 210 -2.37 -3.01 -7.26
N LEU A 211 -1.35 -2.53 -7.97
CA LEU A 211 -0.01 -2.36 -7.43
C LEU A 211 0.03 -1.27 -6.36
N ALA A 212 -0.73 -0.18 -6.51
CA ALA A 212 -0.86 0.84 -5.49
C ALA A 212 -1.60 0.32 -4.26
N LEU A 213 -2.59 -0.57 -4.38
CA LEU A 213 -3.24 -1.23 -3.25
C LEU A 213 -2.31 -2.23 -2.53
N TYR A 214 -1.42 -2.85 -3.28
CA TYR A 214 -0.32 -3.66 -2.74
C TYR A 214 0.64 -2.77 -1.91
N ASP A 215 1.04 -1.62 -2.48
CA ASP A 215 1.98 -0.67 -1.88
C ASP A 215 1.36 0.11 -0.70
N GLN A 216 0.06 0.40 -0.76
CA GLN A 216 -0.73 1.06 0.30
C GLN A 216 -1.16 0.09 1.39
N GLY A 217 -0.22 -0.64 1.96
CA GLY A 217 -0.47 -1.56 3.05
C GLY A 217 -0.96 -0.95 4.38
N GLY A 218 -1.97 -0.08 4.38
CA GLY A 218 -2.56 0.50 5.57
C GLY A 218 -1.69 1.56 6.21
N ALA A 219 -1.05 2.42 5.41
CA ALA A 219 -0.35 3.58 5.92
C ALA A 219 -1.34 4.45 6.71
N ASP A 220 -1.12 4.54 8.02
CA ASP A 220 -1.90 5.35 8.95
C ASP A 220 -1.52 6.83 8.79
N HIS A 221 -0.22 7.10 8.66
CA HIS A 221 0.29 8.44 8.47
C HIS A 221 1.60 8.45 7.68
N TYR A 222 2.02 9.66 7.31
CA TYR A 222 3.21 9.91 6.50
C TYR A 222 4.06 11.01 7.14
N ILE A 223 5.38 10.84 7.09
CA ILE A 223 6.33 11.88 7.48
C ILE A 223 7.17 12.26 6.26
N CYS A 224 7.26 13.55 5.99
CA CYS A 224 8.04 14.14 4.92
C CYS A 224 9.35 14.68 5.49
N TYR A 225 10.46 14.39 4.84
CA TYR A 225 11.79 14.80 5.24
C TYR A 225 12.47 15.58 4.11
N THR A 226 13.20 16.62 4.50
CA THR A 226 14.07 17.37 3.60
C THR A 226 15.49 16.83 3.73
N GLU A 227 16.18 16.59 2.62
CA GLU A 227 17.59 16.19 2.68
C GLU A 227 18.48 17.39 3.08
N ASP A 228 19.36 17.17 4.05
CA ASP A 228 20.01 18.28 4.76
C ASP A 228 21.03 19.05 3.89
N THR A 229 21.54 18.45 2.80
CA THR A 229 22.64 18.99 2.00
C THR A 229 22.25 19.37 0.56
N GLY A 230 21.03 19.03 0.12
CA GLY A 230 20.59 19.03 -1.27
C GLY A 230 21.26 17.98 -2.17
N ALA A 231 21.89 16.94 -1.60
CA ALA A 231 22.61 15.90 -2.34
C ALA A 231 21.71 14.77 -2.86
N ALA A 232 20.52 14.61 -2.28
CA ALA A 232 19.48 13.70 -2.77
C ALA A 232 18.12 14.41 -2.79
N PRO A 233 17.11 13.85 -3.48
CA PRO A 233 15.73 14.31 -3.38
C PRO A 233 15.20 14.16 -1.95
N ASP A 234 14.13 14.90 -1.64
CA ASP A 234 13.40 14.75 -0.39
C ASP A 234 12.81 13.35 -0.25
N LEU A 235 12.53 12.94 0.99
CA LEU A 235 12.09 11.59 1.33
C LEU A 235 10.73 11.64 2.02
N MET A 236 9.81 10.79 1.60
CA MET A 236 8.60 10.46 2.35
C MET A 236 8.76 9.07 2.94
N VAL A 237 8.29 8.88 4.17
CA VAL A 237 8.14 7.56 4.79
C VAL A 237 6.68 7.37 5.17
N ALA A 238 6.12 6.22 4.81
CA ALA A 238 4.79 5.82 5.22
C ALA A 238 4.86 4.88 6.42
N PHE A 239 3.98 5.08 7.39
CA PHE A 239 3.95 4.34 8.65
C PHE A 239 2.61 3.64 8.83
N ASP A 240 2.62 2.46 9.44
CA ASP A 240 1.40 1.80 9.89
C ASP A 240 0.86 2.39 11.21
N ALA A 241 -0.29 1.88 11.67
CA ALA A 241 -0.94 2.34 12.90
C ALA A 241 -0.17 2.02 14.20
N THR A 242 0.98 1.34 14.09
CA THR A 242 1.90 1.04 15.21
C THR A 242 3.21 1.82 15.12
N ASP A 243 3.26 2.85 14.27
CA ASP A 243 4.42 3.70 13.99
C ASP A 243 5.61 2.94 13.37
N LEU A 244 5.35 1.83 12.64
CA LEU A 244 6.39 1.13 11.89
C LEU A 244 6.41 1.58 10.43
N ALA A 245 7.60 1.90 9.91
CA ALA A 245 7.77 2.24 8.50
C ALA A 245 7.44 1.05 7.59
N LEU A 246 6.61 1.30 6.59
CA LEU A 246 6.18 0.33 5.57
C LEU A 246 7.05 0.43 4.31
N TRP A 247 7.25 1.65 3.85
CA TRP A 247 8.02 1.97 2.65
C TRP A 247 8.50 3.42 2.69
N VAL A 248 9.42 3.71 1.79
CA VAL A 248 9.93 5.06 1.54
C VAL A 248 9.75 5.44 0.08
N LEU A 249 9.56 6.73 -0.20
CA LEU A 249 9.46 7.24 -1.56
C LEU A 249 10.29 8.52 -1.65
N TYR A 250 11.14 8.63 -2.67
CA TYR A 250 11.86 9.89 -2.93
C TYR A 250 11.08 10.81 -3.86
N ASP A 251 11.24 12.11 -3.68
CA ASP A 251 10.61 13.11 -4.55
C ASP A 251 11.05 12.91 -6.01
N GLY A 252 10.08 12.89 -6.91
CA GLY A 252 10.26 12.61 -8.33
C GLY A 252 10.36 11.12 -8.71
N GLN A 253 10.28 10.19 -7.75
CA GLN A 253 10.10 8.77 -8.04
C GLN A 253 8.61 8.40 -8.15
N ASN A 254 8.31 7.38 -8.95
CA ASN A 254 6.94 6.86 -9.13
C ASN A 254 6.72 5.50 -8.46
N THR A 255 7.74 4.98 -7.78
CA THR A 255 7.74 3.64 -7.18
C THR A 255 8.33 3.75 -5.79
N ALA A 256 7.56 3.33 -4.77
CA ALA A 256 8.06 3.29 -3.41
C ALA A 256 9.02 2.10 -3.22
N LEU A 257 9.90 2.22 -2.22
CA LEU A 257 10.86 1.20 -1.84
C LEU A 257 10.41 0.59 -0.52
N ALA A 258 10.12 -0.69 -0.53
CA ALA A 258 9.74 -1.42 0.68
C ALA A 258 10.90 -1.45 1.68
N VAL A 259 10.56 -1.36 2.96
CA VAL A 259 11.56 -1.41 4.04
C VAL A 259 11.20 -2.43 5.12
N ASP A 260 12.24 -3.03 5.69
CA ASP A 260 12.11 -4.10 6.67
C ASP A 260 12.71 -3.71 7.99
N LEU A 261 11.90 -3.73 9.05
CA LEU A 261 12.40 -3.49 10.39
C LEU A 261 13.44 -4.55 10.79
N ASP A 262 14.69 -4.13 10.91
CA ASP A 262 15.80 -4.95 11.39
C ASP A 262 15.90 -4.90 12.91
N SER A 263 15.78 -3.71 13.50
CA SER A 263 15.89 -3.53 14.94
C SER A 263 15.19 -2.27 15.45
N GLN A 264 14.75 -2.31 16.70
CA GLN A 264 14.28 -1.15 17.46
C GLN A 264 15.14 -0.98 18.72
N ASP A 265 15.48 0.26 19.03
CA ASP A 265 16.21 0.64 20.23
C ASP A 265 15.59 1.90 20.85
N ALA A 266 15.83 2.10 22.13
CA ALA A 266 15.35 3.28 22.84
C ALA A 266 16.43 3.79 23.80
N ASN A 267 16.77 5.07 23.67
CA ASN A 267 17.74 5.75 24.54
C ASN A 267 17.07 6.94 25.22
N GLY A 268 16.48 6.69 26.39
CA GLY A 268 15.71 7.69 27.11
C GLY A 268 14.38 7.95 26.41
N SER A 269 14.15 9.19 25.95
CA SER A 269 12.97 9.57 25.15
C SER A 269 13.20 9.44 23.65
N THR A 270 14.40 9.05 23.22
CA THR A 270 14.73 8.86 21.80
C THR A 270 14.41 7.44 21.38
N LEU A 271 13.60 7.28 20.34
CA LEU A 271 13.35 6.01 19.68
C LEU A 271 14.22 5.91 18.42
N ILE A 272 14.84 4.76 18.19
CA ILE A 272 15.72 4.52 17.06
C ILE A 272 15.34 3.20 16.39
N ASP A 273 14.78 3.29 15.20
CA ASP A 273 14.37 2.14 14.41
C ASP A 273 15.27 2.03 13.19
N ARG A 274 15.76 0.82 12.91
CA ARG A 274 16.56 0.53 11.74
C ARG A 274 15.81 -0.35 10.78
N TYR A 275 15.81 0.05 9.53
CA TYR A 275 15.16 -0.67 8.45
C TYR A 275 16.16 -0.98 7.34
N THR A 276 15.99 -2.14 6.71
CA THR A 276 16.71 -2.51 5.50
C THR A 276 15.87 -2.19 4.29
N GLU A 277 16.42 -1.47 3.32
CA GLU A 277 15.78 -1.25 2.02
C GLU A 277 15.86 -2.52 1.18
N ILE A 278 14.72 -2.93 0.61
CA ILE A 278 14.65 -4.08 -0.29
C ILE A 278 14.42 -3.57 -1.71
N VAL A 279 15.33 -3.92 -2.62
CA VAL A 279 15.23 -3.65 -4.06
C VAL A 279 15.34 -4.98 -4.80
N GLY A 280 14.19 -5.51 -5.23
CA GLY A 280 14.07 -6.89 -5.72
C GLY A 280 14.61 -7.88 -4.67
N SER A 281 15.54 -8.75 -5.06
CA SER A 281 16.18 -9.71 -4.15
C SER A 281 17.43 -9.18 -3.43
N THR A 282 17.75 -7.89 -3.57
CA THR A 282 18.98 -7.29 -3.02
C THR A 282 18.72 -6.24 -1.95
N ILE A 283 19.62 -6.17 -0.97
CA ILE A 283 19.61 -5.10 0.03
C ILE A 283 20.12 -3.82 -0.62
N GLY A 284 19.23 -2.84 -0.75
CA GLY A 284 19.49 -1.55 -1.39
C GLY A 284 20.22 -0.55 -0.48
N GLY A 285 20.08 -0.71 0.84
CA GLY A 285 20.69 0.15 1.86
C GLY A 285 20.05 -0.03 3.24
N THR A 286 20.37 0.86 4.18
CA THR A 286 19.81 0.85 5.54
C THR A 286 19.31 2.23 5.93
N TYR A 287 18.06 2.31 6.36
CA TYR A 287 17.48 3.50 6.98
C TYR A 287 17.60 3.40 8.50
N THR A 288 18.01 4.48 9.15
CA THR A 288 17.90 4.66 10.60
C THR A 288 16.99 5.83 10.87
N LEU A 289 15.80 5.54 11.38
CA LEU A 289 14.80 6.52 11.79
C LEU A 289 15.01 6.84 13.27
N THR A 290 15.10 8.12 13.59
CA THR A 290 15.28 8.59 14.97
C THR A 290 14.19 9.59 15.32
N HIS A 291 13.40 9.28 16.33
CA HIS A 291 12.38 10.18 16.88
C HIS A 291 12.85 10.76 18.21
N GLU A 292 12.90 12.09 18.31
CA GLU A 292 13.26 12.83 19.52
C GLU A 292 12.30 14.01 19.77
N GLY A 293 11.24 13.74 20.54
CA GLY A 293 10.29 14.76 20.97
C GLY A 293 9.32 15.15 19.85
N ILE A 294 9.59 16.28 19.19
CA ILE A 294 8.86 16.67 17.98
C ILE A 294 9.68 16.43 16.72
N TRP A 295 10.95 16.06 16.84
CA TRP A 295 11.84 15.95 15.70
C TRP A 295 11.95 14.52 15.24
N ASP A 296 11.87 14.31 13.93
CA ASP A 296 12.16 13.04 13.28
C ASP A 296 13.33 13.25 12.32
N TYR A 297 14.26 12.28 12.36
CA TYR A 297 15.43 12.26 11.50
C TYR A 297 15.51 10.92 10.78
N VAL A 298 16.02 10.94 9.56
CA VAL A 298 16.38 9.73 8.81
C VAL A 298 17.83 9.82 8.43
N THR A 299 18.57 8.74 8.65
CA THR A 299 19.87 8.52 8.01
C THR A 299 19.75 7.33 7.07
N TYR A 300 20.19 7.50 5.83
CA TYR A 300 20.27 6.42 4.84
C TYR A 300 21.72 6.09 4.54
N ASP A 301 22.13 4.86 4.84
CA ASP A 301 23.44 4.30 4.53
C ASP A 301 23.35 3.43 3.28
N ARG A 302 23.94 3.90 2.18
CA ARG A 302 23.97 3.17 0.91
C ARG A 302 25.11 2.13 0.89
N PRO A 303 24.96 1.00 0.17
CA PRO A 303 25.97 -0.07 0.12
C PRO A 303 27.35 0.37 -0.39
N ASP A 304 27.43 1.45 -1.16
CA ASP A 304 28.70 2.00 -1.64
C ASP A 304 29.40 2.93 -0.62
N GLY A 305 28.84 3.05 0.59
CA GLY A 305 29.37 3.83 1.70
C GLY A 305 29.00 5.30 1.69
N GLN A 306 28.13 5.75 0.77
CA GLN A 306 27.53 7.09 0.87
C GLN A 306 26.43 7.11 1.94
N GLN A 307 26.34 8.23 2.65
CA GLN A 307 25.34 8.47 3.67
C GLN A 307 24.58 9.75 3.34
N PHE A 308 23.27 9.71 3.53
CA PHE A 308 22.37 10.85 3.36
C PHE A 308 21.60 11.05 4.65
N THR A 309 21.39 12.31 5.03
CA THR A 309 20.66 12.67 6.25
C THR A 309 19.49 13.56 5.90
N PHE A 310 18.37 13.29 6.57
CA PHE A 310 17.12 13.98 6.33
C PHE A 310 16.52 14.40 7.67
N THR A 311 15.93 15.60 7.67
CA THR A 311 15.24 16.16 8.83
C THR A 311 13.77 16.37 8.48
N ILE A 312 12.86 16.09 9.42
CA ILE A 312 11.42 16.31 9.23
C ILE A 312 11.11 17.72 8.72
N ASP A 313 10.27 17.77 7.69
CA ASP A 313 9.58 18.99 7.30
C ASP A 313 8.22 19.04 8.00
N HIS A 314 8.18 19.77 9.11
CA HIS A 314 6.96 19.96 9.88
C HIS A 314 5.80 20.56 9.08
N THR A 315 6.08 21.43 8.11
CA THR A 315 5.05 22.08 7.31
C THR A 315 4.39 21.10 6.37
N ARG A 316 5.16 20.13 5.86
CA ARG A 316 4.66 19.09 4.97
C ARG A 316 4.15 17.85 5.70
N SER A 317 4.52 17.65 6.97
CA SER A 317 4.24 16.41 7.71
C SER A 317 3.11 16.51 8.73
N VAL A 318 2.79 17.72 9.22
CA VAL A 318 1.84 17.90 10.34
C VAL A 318 0.59 18.63 9.84
N ASP A 319 -0.59 18.05 10.11
CA ASP A 319 -1.88 18.67 9.81
C ASP A 319 -2.24 19.75 10.86
N ASP A 320 -3.23 20.60 10.56
CA ASP A 320 -3.70 21.67 11.46
C ASP A 320 -4.13 21.16 12.86
N GLY A 321 -4.40 19.86 13.00
CA GLY A 321 -4.70 19.19 14.26
C GLY A 321 -3.50 18.84 15.13
N GLY A 322 -2.26 19.06 14.65
CA GLY A 322 -1.02 18.79 15.37
C GLY A 322 -0.54 17.33 15.34
N GLY A 323 -1.23 16.46 14.59
CA GLY A 323 -0.78 15.09 14.30
C GLY A 323 -0.11 14.99 12.94
N TYR A 324 0.57 13.88 12.68
CA TYR A 324 1.08 13.60 11.34
C TYR A 324 -0.07 13.48 10.34
N ARG A 325 0.22 13.83 9.10
CA ARG A 325 -0.75 13.80 8.02
C ARG A 325 -1.10 12.37 7.60
N THR A 326 -2.32 12.21 7.14
CA THR A 326 -2.88 10.93 6.66
C THR A 326 -2.87 10.81 5.13
N THR A 327 -2.21 11.75 4.45
CA THR A 327 -2.08 11.76 2.98
C THR A 327 -0.60 11.81 2.57
N PRO A 328 -0.21 11.22 1.44
CA PRO A 328 1.15 11.30 0.93
C PRO A 328 1.68 12.73 0.74
N CYS A 329 2.99 12.90 0.90
CA CYS A 329 3.70 14.16 0.72
C CYS A 329 3.58 14.73 -0.71
N TRP A 330 3.53 13.85 -1.71
CA TRP A 330 3.31 14.11 -3.13
C TRP A 330 2.58 12.95 -3.80
#